data_AF-A0A420XTT2-F1
#
_entry.id   AF-A0A420XTT2-F1
#
_cell.length_a   1.000
_cell.length_b   1.000
_cell.length_c   1.000
_cell.angle_alpha   90.00
_cell.angle_beta   90.00
_cell.angle_gamma   90.00
#
_symmetry.space_group_name_H-M   'P 1'
#
loop_
_entity.id
_entity.type
_entity.pdbx_description
1 polymer ?
#
loop_
_entity_poly.entity_id
_entity_poly.type
_entity_poly.pdbx_seq_one_letter_code
_entity_poly.pdbx_strand_id
1 'polypeptide(L)'
;MAATHVPARPTVLHVVLWALAGVCSSATLLAAFTAWSLAGVAGAVLLGWVAVRHHGSGRAALGLLLGLAACLLLVAWLNRNGPGTVCSTDAAGSTTCTDEWSPWPWLAAALLLAALAVGGVLGARRDRSAGRAASPKRARGRRLPD
;
A
#
# COMPACT_ATOMS: atom_id res chain seq x y z
N MET A 1 -3.67 37.08 2.37
CA MET A 1 -3.10 35.73 2.59
C MET A 1 -3.52 34.85 1.43
N ALA A 2 -2.64 34.65 0.44
CA ALA A 2 -2.95 33.88 -0.76
C ALA A 2 -2.65 32.39 -0.51
N ALA A 3 -3.68 31.56 -0.54
CA ALA A 3 -3.55 30.10 -0.46
C ALA A 3 -2.91 29.60 -1.77
N THR A 4 -1.68 29.16 -1.70
CA THR A 4 -1.00 28.48 -2.80
C THR A 4 -1.63 27.09 -2.97
N HIS A 5 -2.58 26.98 -3.90
CA HIS A 5 -2.96 25.67 -4.44
C HIS A 5 -1.76 25.11 -5.19
N VAL A 6 -0.93 24.33 -4.49
CA VAL A 6 0.11 23.51 -5.12
C VAL A 6 -0.64 22.52 -6.03
N PRO A 7 -0.47 22.58 -7.37
CA PRO A 7 -1.08 21.60 -8.24
C PRO A 7 -0.44 20.25 -7.93
N ALA A 8 -1.13 19.44 -7.14
CA ALA A 8 -0.71 18.07 -6.84
C ALA A 8 -0.56 17.34 -8.17
N ARG A 9 0.68 17.00 -8.53
CA ARG A 9 1.00 16.34 -9.80
C ARG A 9 0.09 15.11 -9.95
N PRO A 10 -0.52 14.88 -11.12
CA PRO A 10 -1.55 13.84 -11.32
C PRO A 10 -1.08 12.42 -10.96
N THR A 11 0.25 12.21 -10.89
CA THR A 11 0.90 10.97 -10.45
C THR A 11 0.85 10.76 -8.94
N VAL A 12 1.00 11.81 -8.12
CA VAL A 12 0.88 11.71 -6.66
C VAL A 12 -0.56 11.46 -6.27
N LEU A 13 -1.49 12.17 -6.93
CA LEU A 13 -2.92 12.00 -6.72
C LEU A 13 -3.37 10.57 -7.09
N HIS A 14 -2.83 10.00 -8.16
CA HIS A 14 -3.01 8.58 -8.49
C HIS A 14 -2.49 7.64 -7.39
N VAL A 15 -1.27 7.85 -6.90
CA VAL A 15 -0.69 7.00 -5.84
C VAL A 15 -1.52 7.08 -4.56
N VAL A 16 -1.96 8.28 -4.19
CA VAL A 16 -2.84 8.50 -3.03
C VAL A 16 -4.20 7.83 -3.25
N LEU A 17 -4.81 7.95 -4.43
CA LEU A 17 -6.07 7.28 -4.75
C LEU A 17 -5.95 5.76 -4.62
N TRP A 18 -4.86 5.18 -5.11
CA TRP A 18 -4.61 3.75 -5.04
C TRP A 18 -4.23 3.28 -3.63
N ALA A 19 -3.53 4.10 -2.85
CA ALA A 19 -3.29 3.84 -1.44
C ALA A 19 -4.61 3.86 -0.64
N LEU A 20 -5.48 4.84 -0.90
CA LEU A 20 -6.82 4.90 -0.32
C LEU A 20 -7.67 3.70 -0.74
N ALA A 21 -7.61 3.28 -2.01
CA ALA A 21 -8.29 2.08 -2.47
C ALA A 21 -7.77 0.82 -1.75
N GLY A 22 -6.46 0.73 -1.50
CA GLY A 22 -5.86 -0.35 -0.71
C GLY A 22 -6.31 -0.33 0.75
N VAL A 23 -6.38 0.85 1.38
CA VAL A 23 -6.90 1.03 2.74
C VAL A 23 -8.38 0.63 2.81
N CYS A 24 -9.21 1.12 1.89
CA CYS A 24 -10.61 0.75 1.80
C CYS A 24 -10.77 -0.75 1.60
N SER A 25 -10.02 -1.37 0.68
CA SER A 25 -10.10 -2.82 0.43
C SER A 25 -9.71 -3.63 1.66
N SER A 26 -8.67 -3.21 2.37
CA SER A 26 -8.20 -3.87 3.59
C SER A 26 -9.19 -3.68 4.75
N ALA A 27 -9.82 -2.52 4.86
CA ALA A 27 -10.89 -2.27 5.83
C ALA A 27 -12.12 -3.13 5.54
N THR A 28 -12.51 -3.29 4.27
CA THR A 28 -13.59 -4.21 3.88
C THR A 28 -13.23 -5.67 4.17
N LEU A 29 -11.97 -6.08 3.95
CA LEU A 29 -11.48 -7.41 4.31
C LEU A 29 -11.54 -7.65 5.82
N LEU A 30 -11.09 -6.68 6.62
CA LEU A 30 -11.16 -6.76 8.08
C LEU A 30 -12.61 -6.83 8.57
N ALA A 31 -13.48 -5.97 8.03
CA ALA A 31 -14.90 -5.97 8.33
C ALA A 31 -15.56 -7.31 7.97
N ALA A 32 -15.15 -7.91 6.85
CA ALA A 32 -15.64 -9.22 6.42
C ALA A 32 -15.07 -10.39 7.21
N PHE A 33 -13.87 -10.23 7.76
CA PHE A 33 -13.25 -11.20 8.67
C PHE A 33 -13.91 -11.16 10.05
N THR A 34 -14.33 -9.98 10.52
CA THR A 34 -15.17 -9.85 11.74
C THR A 34 -16.61 -10.31 11.55
N ALA A 35 -17.10 -10.32 10.31
CA ALA A 35 -18.45 -10.78 9.97
C ALA A 35 -18.40 -11.86 8.90
N TRP A 36 -17.73 -13.00 9.15
CA TRP A 36 -17.73 -14.27 8.38
C TRP A 36 -18.22 -14.22 6.91
N SER A 37 -17.79 -13.24 6.12
CA SER A 37 -18.44 -12.92 4.84
C SER A 37 -17.42 -13.08 3.74
N LEU A 38 -17.52 -14.22 3.06
CA LEU A 38 -16.85 -14.51 1.79
C LEU A 38 -16.96 -13.34 0.78
N ALA A 39 -18.01 -12.52 0.91
CA ALA A 39 -18.24 -11.32 0.12
C ALA A 39 -17.11 -10.27 0.21
N GLY A 40 -16.52 -10.02 1.38
CA GLY A 40 -15.44 -9.01 1.48
C GLY A 40 -14.10 -9.51 0.95
N VAL A 41 -13.83 -10.81 1.12
CA VAL A 41 -12.68 -11.47 0.48
C VAL A 41 -12.83 -11.46 -1.03
N ALA A 42 -13.99 -11.84 -1.54
CA ALA A 42 -14.31 -11.76 -2.96
C ALA A 42 -14.20 -10.32 -3.48
N GLY A 43 -14.69 -9.33 -2.73
CA GLY A 43 -14.61 -7.92 -3.10
C GLY A 43 -13.17 -7.41 -3.25
N ALA A 44 -12.29 -7.75 -2.31
CA ALA A 44 -10.88 -7.34 -2.39
C ALA A 44 -10.10 -8.08 -3.48
N VAL A 45 -10.38 -9.38 -3.69
CA VAL A 45 -9.82 -10.15 -4.81
C VAL A 45 -10.28 -9.58 -6.14
N LEU A 46 -11.56 -9.22 -6.26
CA LEU A 46 -12.13 -8.63 -7.47
C LEU A 46 -11.54 -7.23 -7.75
N LEU A 47 -11.40 -6.39 -6.72
CA LEU A 47 -10.75 -5.08 -6.83
C LEU A 47 -9.28 -5.21 -7.25
N GLY A 48 -8.54 -6.14 -6.65
CA GLY A 48 -7.16 -6.43 -7.04
C GLY A 48 -7.07 -6.93 -8.49
N TRP A 49 -7.98 -7.83 -8.89
CA TRP A 49 -8.05 -8.36 -10.24
C TRP A 49 -8.39 -7.29 -11.29
N VAL A 50 -9.40 -6.46 -11.02
CA VAL A 50 -9.79 -5.32 -11.87
C VAL A 50 -8.65 -4.31 -11.98
N ALA A 51 -7.95 -4.01 -10.88
CA ALA A 51 -6.81 -3.11 -10.88
C ALA A 51 -5.64 -3.62 -11.74
N VAL A 52 -5.32 -4.92 -11.65
CA VAL A 52 -4.29 -5.56 -12.48
C VAL A 52 -4.70 -5.59 -13.96
N ARG A 53 -5.97 -5.90 -14.25
CA ARG A 53 -6.51 -6.03 -15.61
C ARG A 53 -6.67 -4.69 -16.34
N HIS A 54 -7.16 -3.65 -15.67
CA HIS A 54 -7.52 -2.39 -16.33
C HIS A 54 -6.45 -1.31 -16.28
N HIS A 55 -5.55 -1.31 -15.29
CA HIS A 55 -4.64 -0.18 -15.07
C HIS A 55 -3.16 -0.44 -15.36
N GLY A 56 -2.78 -1.65 -15.79
CA GLY A 56 -1.61 -2.01 -16.63
C GLY A 56 -0.22 -1.43 -16.30
N SER A 57 -0.11 -0.68 -15.21
CA SER A 57 1.07 0.07 -14.82
C SER A 57 1.52 -0.49 -13.49
N GLY A 58 2.75 -0.99 -13.44
CA GLY A 58 3.29 -1.57 -12.21
C GLY A 58 3.13 -0.66 -10.98
N ARG A 59 2.97 0.66 -11.19
CA ARG A 59 2.69 1.64 -10.13
C ARG A 59 1.36 1.43 -9.39
N ALA A 60 0.29 1.00 -10.06
CA ALA A 60 -0.99 0.74 -9.41
C ALA A 60 -0.91 -0.49 -8.48
N ALA A 61 -0.27 -1.56 -8.96
CA ALA A 61 -0.01 -2.76 -8.15
C ALA A 61 0.86 -2.44 -6.91
N LEU A 62 1.86 -1.58 -7.06
CA LEU A 62 2.70 -1.13 -5.96
C LEU A 62 1.94 -0.31 -4.91
N GLY A 63 1.03 0.56 -5.34
CA GLY A 63 0.15 1.31 -4.42
C GLY A 63 -0.77 0.41 -3.61
N LEU A 64 -1.34 -0.62 -4.25
CA LEU A 64 -2.17 -1.64 -3.58
C LEU A 64 -1.38 -2.42 -2.53
N LEU A 65 -0.18 -2.89 -2.87
CA LEU A 65 0.68 -3.64 -1.94
C LEU A 65 1.04 -2.79 -0.71
N LEU A 66 1.35 -1.50 -0.90
CA LEU A 66 1.61 -0.59 0.21
C LEU A 66 0.38 -0.33 1.08
N GLY A 67 -0.80 -0.18 0.46
CA GLY A 67 -2.05 -0.01 1.20
C GLY A 67 -2.38 -1.24 2.06
N LEU A 68 -2.25 -2.44 1.49
CA LEU A 68 -2.41 -3.71 2.22
C LEU A 68 -1.38 -3.84 3.36
N ALA A 69 -0.11 -3.51 3.09
CA ALA A 69 0.94 -3.53 4.11
C ALA A 69 0.62 -2.58 5.28
N ALA A 70 0.17 -1.36 4.98
CA ALA A 70 -0.18 -0.37 6.01
C ALA A 70 -1.33 -0.86 6.90
N CYS A 71 -2.35 -1.49 6.33
CA CYS A 71 -3.46 -2.02 7.12
C CYS A 71 -3.05 -3.20 8.00
N LEU A 72 -2.22 -4.13 7.48
CA LEU A 72 -1.71 -5.23 8.30
C LEU A 72 -0.80 -4.73 9.44
N LEU A 73 0.00 -3.69 9.20
CA LEU A 73 0.78 -3.02 10.24
C LEU A 73 -0.10 -2.38 11.31
N LEU A 74 -1.22 -1.76 10.91
CA LEU A 74 -2.17 -1.19 11.85
C LEU A 74 -2.79 -2.27 12.74
N VAL A 75 -3.16 -3.41 12.16
CA VAL A 75 -3.67 -4.57 12.93
C VAL A 75 -2.62 -5.08 13.92
N ALA A 76 -1.38 -5.23 13.48
CA ALA A 76 -0.28 -5.64 14.35
C ALA A 76 -0.08 -4.63 15.51
N TRP A 77 -0.17 -3.33 15.23
CA TRP A 77 -0.01 -2.27 16.23
C TRP A 77 -1.13 -2.26 17.27
N LEU A 78 -2.37 -2.50 16.84
CA LEU A 78 -3.53 -2.59 17.73
C LEU A 78 -3.45 -3.80 18.66
N ASN A 79 -2.87 -4.91 18.19
CA ASN A 79 -2.72 -6.16 18.94
C ASN A 79 -1.33 -6.34 19.57
N ARG A 80 -0.59 -5.24 19.77
CA ARG A 80 0.84 -5.30 20.18
C ARG A 80 1.05 -5.80 21.61
N ASN A 81 0.02 -5.80 22.44
CA ASN A 81 0.10 -6.25 23.83
C ASN A 81 -0.37 -7.71 24.00
N GLY A 82 -1.04 -8.27 22.98
CA GLY A 82 -1.50 -9.65 22.95
C GLY A 82 -0.39 -10.70 22.74
N PRO A 83 -0.75 -12.00 22.68
CA PRO A 83 -2.13 -12.51 22.62
C PRO A 83 -2.80 -12.67 23.99
N GLY A 84 -4.13 -12.61 24.01
CA GLY A 84 -4.96 -12.85 25.20
C GLY A 84 -5.69 -11.60 25.68
N THR A 85 -6.28 -11.68 26.86
CA THR A 85 -7.04 -10.58 27.45
C THR A 85 -6.10 -9.54 28.03
N VAL A 86 -6.09 -8.35 27.44
CA VAL A 86 -5.29 -7.21 27.88
C VAL A 86 -6.21 -6.20 28.53
N CYS A 87 -5.92 -5.84 29.79
CA CYS A 87 -6.69 -4.85 30.54
C CYS A 87 -5.91 -3.54 30.67
N SER A 88 -6.58 -2.43 30.41
CA SER A 88 -6.04 -1.08 30.55
C SER A 88 -6.95 -0.24 31.44
N THR A 89 -6.33 0.44 32.40
CA THR A 89 -7.02 1.38 33.31
C THR A 89 -6.80 2.80 32.82
N ASP A 90 -7.88 3.56 32.66
CA ASP A 90 -7.82 4.97 32.28
C ASP A 90 -7.47 5.87 33.49
N ALA A 91 -7.25 7.17 33.22
CA ALA A 91 -6.93 8.14 34.26
C ALA A 91 -8.08 8.41 35.25
N ALA A 92 -9.32 8.03 34.90
CA ALA A 92 -10.48 8.12 35.76
C ALA A 92 -10.68 6.85 36.62
N GLY A 93 -9.79 5.85 36.48
CA GLY A 93 -9.82 4.59 37.22
C GLY A 93 -10.70 3.50 36.60
N SER A 94 -11.31 3.74 35.43
CA SER A 94 -12.10 2.73 34.74
C SER A 94 -11.17 1.71 34.07
N THR A 95 -11.41 0.41 34.30
CA THR A 95 -10.61 -0.66 33.70
C THR A 95 -11.42 -1.32 32.60
N THR A 96 -10.84 -1.37 31.40
CA THR A 96 -11.42 -2.04 30.23
C THR A 96 -10.49 -3.14 29.77
N CYS A 97 -11.06 -4.30 29.44
CA CYS A 97 -10.31 -5.46 28.97
C CYS A 97 -10.73 -5.80 27.55
N THR A 98 -9.74 -6.03 26.69
CA THR A 98 -9.92 -6.40 25.28
C THR A 98 -9.11 -7.65 24.97
N ASP A 99 -9.72 -8.59 24.25
CA ASP A 99 -9.01 -9.76 23.74
C ASP A 99 -8.21 -9.38 22.49
N GLU A 100 -6.89 -9.49 22.58
CA GLU A 100 -5.95 -9.22 21.49
C GLU A 100 -5.48 -10.52 20.85
N TRP A 101 -5.29 -10.50 19.52
CA TRP A 101 -4.67 -11.58 18.76
C TRP A 101 -3.14 -11.50 18.82
N SER A 102 -2.45 -12.55 18.35
CA SER A 102 -0.98 -12.47 18.19
C SER A 102 -0.63 -11.46 17.08
N PRO A 103 0.24 -10.46 17.34
CA PRO A 103 0.58 -9.41 16.37
C PRO A 103 1.57 -9.89 15.30
N TRP A 104 2.37 -10.92 15.59
CA TRP A 104 3.50 -11.35 14.76
C TRP A 104 3.14 -11.80 13.34
N PRO A 105 2.06 -12.58 13.10
CA PRO A 105 1.68 -12.99 11.74
C PRO A 105 1.34 -11.80 10.85
N TRP A 106 0.61 -10.82 11.40
CA TRP A 106 0.21 -9.60 10.69
C TRP A 106 1.42 -8.73 10.35
N LEU A 107 2.33 -8.55 11.32
CA LEU A 107 3.57 -7.81 11.11
C LEU A 107 4.43 -8.46 10.01
N ALA A 108 4.62 -9.78 10.05
CA ALA A 108 5.40 -10.50 9.06
C ALA A 108 4.82 -10.34 7.64
N ALA A 109 3.50 -10.51 7.49
CA ALA A 109 2.83 -10.31 6.22
C ALA A 109 2.94 -8.87 5.71
N ALA A 110 2.79 -7.88 6.59
CA ALA A 110 2.92 -6.47 6.23
C ALA A 110 4.34 -6.13 5.73
N LEU A 111 5.37 -6.60 6.44
CA LEU A 111 6.77 -6.39 6.05
C LEU A 111 7.07 -7.06 4.71
N LEU A 112 6.54 -8.25 4.46
CA LEU A 112 6.70 -8.94 3.16
C LEU A 112 6.07 -8.13 2.03
N LEU A 113 4.83 -7.65 2.18
CA LEU A 113 4.16 -6.84 1.16
C LEU A 113 4.88 -5.50 0.92
N ALA A 114 5.34 -4.85 1.99
CA ALA A 114 6.13 -3.63 1.89
C ALA A 114 7.46 -3.86 1.15
N ALA A 115 8.16 -4.95 1.48
CA ALA A 115 9.41 -5.33 0.81
C ALA A 115 9.19 -5.63 -0.68
N LEU A 116 8.11 -6.33 -1.04
CA LEU A 116 7.74 -6.58 -2.44
C LEU A 116 7.46 -5.27 -3.19
N ALA A 117 6.74 -4.34 -2.56
CA ALA A 117 6.47 -3.04 -3.17
C ALA A 117 7.74 -2.22 -3.37
N VAL A 118 8.58 -2.09 -2.34
CA VAL A 118 9.85 -1.35 -2.43
C VAL A 118 10.79 -2.01 -3.44
N GLY A 119 10.91 -3.34 -3.39
CA GLY A 119 11.72 -4.12 -4.33
C GLY A 119 11.28 -3.91 -5.78
N GLY A 120 9.98 -3.94 -6.05
CA GLY A 120 9.43 -3.68 -7.38
C GLY A 120 9.72 -2.25 -7.88
N VAL A 121 9.65 -1.24 -7.02
CA VAL A 121 10.04 0.14 -7.37
C VAL A 121 11.53 0.23 -7.71
N LEU A 122 12.38 -0.39 -6.90
CA LEU A 122 13.84 -0.35 -7.08
C LEU A 122 14.28 -1.12 -8.34
N GLY A 123 13.71 -2.31 -8.60
CA GLY A 123 13.93 -3.07 -9.83
C GLY A 123 13.55 -2.27 -11.08
N ALA A 124 12.31 -1.75 -11.12
CA ALA A 124 11.84 -0.95 -12.25
C ALA A 124 12.62 0.36 -12.46
N ARG A 125 13.35 0.87 -11.45
CA ARG A 125 14.28 1.99 -11.61
C ARG A 125 15.60 1.54 -12.24
N ARG A 126 16.14 0.38 -11.83
CA ARG A 126 17.37 -0.19 -12.40
C ARG A 126 17.21 -0.51 -13.89
N ASP A 127 16.11 -1.14 -14.28
CA ASP A 127 15.87 -1.51 -15.68
C ASP A 127 15.78 -0.28 -16.60
N ARG A 128 15.16 0.80 -16.11
CA ARG A 128 15.07 2.07 -16.85
C ARG A 128 16.42 2.78 -16.96
N SER A 129 17.26 2.69 -15.95
CA SER A 129 18.63 3.25 -15.99
C SER A 129 19.51 2.48 -16.98
N ALA A 130 19.43 1.14 -16.97
CA ALA A 130 20.15 0.28 -17.91
C ALA A 130 19.71 0.53 -19.37
N GLY A 131 18.39 0.63 -19.62
CA GLY A 131 17.86 0.94 -20.95
C GLY A 131 18.23 2.34 -21.48
N ARG A 132 18.42 3.33 -20.58
CA ARG A 132 18.91 4.67 -20.96
C ARG A 132 20.39 4.67 -21.31
N ALA A 133 21.22 3.98 -20.54
CA ALA A 133 22.64 3.85 -20.82
C ALA A 133 22.91 3.10 -22.14
N ALA A 134 22.04 2.14 -22.48
CA ALA A 134 22.12 1.38 -23.72
C ALA A 134 21.55 2.11 -24.97
N SER A 135 20.93 3.29 -24.84
CA SER A 135 20.31 3.98 -25.99
C SER A 135 21.33 4.85 -26.75
N PRO A 136 21.81 4.45 -27.96
CA PRO A 136 22.92 5.13 -28.64
C PRO A 136 22.48 6.40 -29.40
N LYS A 137 21.21 6.81 -29.32
CA LYS A 137 20.57 7.60 -30.38
C LYS A 137 20.46 9.11 -30.17
N ARG A 138 21.09 9.71 -29.15
CA ARG A 138 21.03 11.19 -28.92
C ARG A 138 22.31 11.97 -29.30
N ALA A 139 23.33 11.30 -29.84
CA ALA A 139 24.53 11.99 -30.33
C ALA A 139 24.52 12.31 -31.84
N ARG A 140 23.57 11.74 -32.61
CA ARG A 140 23.57 11.78 -34.09
C ARG A 140 22.52 12.71 -34.71
N GLY A 141 22.22 13.83 -34.05
CA GLY A 141 21.29 14.86 -34.56
C GLY A 141 21.91 16.25 -34.74
N ARG A 142 23.18 16.43 -34.38
CA ARG A 142 23.94 17.67 -34.58
C ARG A 142 24.86 17.50 -35.80
N ARG A 143 24.29 17.44 -37.00
CA ARG A 143 25.00 17.90 -38.20
C ARG A 143 24.24 19.12 -38.71
N LEU A 144 24.93 20.25 -38.65
CA LEU A 144 24.54 21.54 -39.22
C LEU A 144 24.23 21.35 -40.72
N PRO A 145 23.18 22.01 -41.26
CA PRO A 145 23.15 22.38 -42.66
C PRO A 145 24.10 23.56 -42.90
N ASP A 146 24.93 23.45 -43.94
CA ASP A 146 25.77 24.52 -44.50
C ASP A 146 24.92 25.58 -45.23
#